data_AF-I6AXI8-F1
#
_entry.id   AF-I6AXI8-F1
#
_cell.length_a   1.000
_cell.length_b   1.000
_cell.length_c   1.000
_cell.angle_alpha   90.00
_cell.angle_beta   90.00
_cell.angle_gamma   90.00
#
_symmetry.space_group_name_H-M   'P 1'
#
loop_
_entity.id
_entity.type
_entity.pdbx_description
1 polymer ?
#
loop_
_entity_poly.entity_id
_entity_poly.type
_entity_poly.pdbx_seq_one_letter_code
_entity_poly.pdbx_strand_id
1 'polypeptide(L)'
;MTLDLPLLAGFMGIGGTELIVILVIVLLLFGGAKLPALARGLGQSIKEFKKAQVMNEDDDDEDGNDRKKKTGSPKLASTSKKAPSDN
;
A
#
# COMPACT_ATOMS: atom_id res chain seq x y z
N MET A 1 41.81 -11.02 19.41
CA MET A 1 41.44 -9.67 19.89
C MET A 1 40.99 -8.81 18.72
N THR A 2 39.88 -9.18 18.08
CA THR A 2 39.21 -8.36 17.07
C THR A 2 37.74 -8.39 17.45
N LEU A 3 37.35 -7.43 18.29
CA LEU A 3 35.96 -7.21 18.65
C LEU A 3 35.30 -6.57 17.42
N ASP A 4 34.49 -7.37 16.73
CA ASP A 4 33.55 -6.94 15.70
C ASP A 4 32.72 -5.76 16.20
N LEU A 5 32.93 -4.59 15.61
CA LEU A 5 32.06 -3.42 15.79
C LEU A 5 31.35 -2.99 14.47
N PRO A 6 30.66 -3.88 13.76
CA PRO A 6 29.82 -3.52 12.61
C PRO A 6 28.54 -2.74 13.02
N LEU A 7 28.27 -2.60 14.33
CA LEU A 7 27.14 -1.80 14.81
C LEU A 7 27.36 -0.29 14.62
N LEU A 8 28.61 0.18 14.65
CA LEU A 8 28.95 1.59 14.42
C LEU A 8 29.02 1.92 12.92
N ALA A 9 29.33 0.94 12.06
CA ALA A 9 29.34 1.11 10.61
C ALA A 9 27.93 1.23 10.00
N GLY A 10 26.90 0.70 10.67
CA GLY A 10 25.49 0.92 10.31
C GLY A 10 25.03 2.38 10.49
N PHE A 11 25.83 3.21 11.18
CA PHE A 11 25.58 4.63 11.43
C PHE A 11 26.00 5.55 10.27
N MET A 12 26.81 5.05 9.31
CA MET A 12 27.35 5.85 8.20
C MET A 12 26.43 5.93 6.96
N GLY A 13 25.19 5.48 7.09
CA GLY A 13 24.15 5.59 6.07
C GLY A 13 22.82 5.95 6.70
N ILE A 14 22.71 7.18 7.20
CA ILE A 14 21.46 7.75 7.73
C ILE A 14 20.39 7.59 6.65
N GLY A 15 19.49 6.64 6.84
CA GLY A 15 18.36 6.47 5.94
C GLY A 15 17.68 5.13 6.11
N GLY A 16 18.36 4.03 5.78
CA GLY A 16 17.72 2.71 5.75
C GLY A 16 17.62 2.05 7.12
N THR A 17 18.77 1.89 7.78
CA THR A 17 18.88 1.11 9.02
C THR A 17 18.12 1.77 10.17
N GLU A 18 18.21 3.09 10.31
CA GLU A 18 17.50 3.87 11.33
C GLU A 18 15.97 3.67 11.24
N LEU A 19 15.42 3.77 10.03
CA LEU A 19 13.98 3.61 9.81
C LEU A 19 13.52 2.17 10.10
N ILE A 20 14.34 1.17 9.79
CA ILE A 20 14.06 -0.23 10.14
C ILE A 20 14.02 -0.42 11.65
N VAL A 21 14.97 0.15 12.40
CA VAL A 21 14.99 0.06 13.86
C VAL A 21 13.75 0.72 14.47
N ILE A 22 13.40 1.93 14.02
CA ILE A 22 12.19 2.63 14.47
C ILE A 22 10.94 1.82 14.13
N LEU A 23 10.85 1.28 12.90
CA LEU A 23 9.72 0.46 12.48
C LEU A 23 9.56 -0.78 13.37
N VAL A 24 10.66 -1.45 13.72
CA VAL A 24 10.63 -2.61 14.63
C VAL A 24 10.12 -2.21 16.02
N ILE A 25 10.59 -1.09 16.59
CA ILE A 25 10.12 -0.60 17.90
C ILE A 25 8.62 -0.30 17.85
N VAL A 26 8.15 0.41 16.83
CA VAL A 26 6.72 0.72 16.64
C VAL A 26 5.90 -0.57 16.47
N LEU A 27 6.40 -1.55 15.72
CA LEU A 27 5.75 -2.85 15.56
C LEU A 27 5.68 -3.65 16.87
N LEU A 28 6.66 -3.51 17.77
CA LEU A 28 6.62 -4.17 19.08
C LEU A 28 5.61 -3.50 20.02
N LEU A 29 5.50 -2.16 19.99
CA LEU A 29 4.57 -1.41 20.84
C LEU A 29 3.11 -1.53 20.37
N PHE A 30 2.88 -1.39 19.06
CA PHE A 30 1.54 -1.37 18.48
C PHE A 30 1.12 -2.73 17.92
N GLY A 31 2.06 -3.61 17.60
CA GLY A 31 1.80 -4.89 16.92
C GLY A 31 1.69 -4.74 15.39
N GLY A 32 2.15 -5.75 14.66
CA GLY A 32 2.13 -5.76 13.19
C GLY A 32 0.75 -5.66 12.54
N ALA A 33 -0.33 -6.00 13.27
CA ALA A 33 -1.69 -5.89 12.78
C ALA A 33 -2.28 -4.47 12.89
N LYS A 34 -1.76 -3.62 13.79
CA LYS A 34 -2.35 -2.30 14.06
C LYS A 34 -1.87 -1.21 13.12
N LEU A 35 -0.61 -1.25 12.66
CA LEU A 35 -0.12 -0.28 11.67
C LEU A 35 -0.91 -0.29 10.35
N PRO A 36 -1.20 -1.45 9.73
CA PRO A 36 -2.00 -1.48 8.51
C PRO A 36 -3.45 -1.03 8.72
N ALA A 37 -4.02 -1.29 9.90
CA ALA A 37 -5.37 -0.84 10.24
C ALA A 37 -5.45 0.68 10.38
N LEU A 38 -4.48 1.29 11.09
CA LEU A 38 -4.36 2.74 11.23
C LEU A 38 -4.09 3.41 9.87
N ALA A 39 -3.18 2.87 9.07
CA ALA A 39 -2.88 3.39 7.73
C ALA A 39 -4.11 3.35 6.80
N ARG A 40 -4.91 2.28 6.88
CA ARG A 40 -6.17 2.17 6.13
C ARG A 40 -7.19 3.23 6.54
N GLY A 41 -7.42 3.42 7.84
CA GLY A 41 -8.34 4.43 8.35
C GLY A 41 -7.89 5.84 7.95
N LEU A 42 -6.62 6.17 8.21
CA LEU A 42 -6.04 7.47 7.85
C LEU A 42 -6.08 7.73 6.34
N GLY A 43 -5.79 6.72 5.52
CA GLY A 43 -5.84 6.83 4.06
C GLY A 43 -7.25 7.09 3.53
N GLN A 44 -8.27 6.49 4.13
CA GLN A 44 -9.68 6.78 3.81
C GLN A 44 -10.03 8.22 4.19
N SER A 45 -9.68 8.66 5.40
CA SER A 45 -9.93 10.03 5.84
C SER A 45 -9.23 11.07 4.96
N ILE A 46 -7.97 10.84 4.59
CA ILE A 46 -7.22 11.74 3.67
C ILE A 46 -7.86 11.74 2.28
N LYS A 47 -8.34 10.59 1.79
CA LYS A 47 -9.01 10.49 0.48
C LYS A 47 -10.31 11.27 0.44
N GLU A 48 -11.14 11.12 1.48
CA GLU A 48 -12.41 11.85 1.62
C GLU A 48 -12.17 13.34 1.83
N PHE A 49 -11.16 13.70 2.62
CA PHE A 49 -10.74 15.09 2.81
C PHE A 49 -10.30 15.73 1.49
N LYS A 50 -9.44 15.06 0.72
CA LYS A 50 -9.00 15.56 -0.59
C LYS A 50 -10.15 15.67 -1.58
N LYS A 51 -11.09 14.70 -1.59
CA LYS A 51 -12.29 14.77 -2.44
C LYS A 51 -13.15 15.98 -2.07
N ALA A 52 -13.33 16.24 -0.77
CA ALA A 52 -14.10 17.39 -0.31
C ALA A 52 -13.42 18.73 -0.64
N GLN A 53 -12.09 18.81 -0.60
CA GLN A 53 -11.35 20.00 -1.03
C GLN A 53 -11.57 20.27 -2.52
N VAL A 54 -11.29 19.28 -3.36
CA VAL A 54 -11.44 19.35 -4.83
C VAL A 54 -12.87 19.72 -5.24
N MET A 55 -13.89 19.12 -4.61
CA MET A 55 -15.31 19.42 -4.91
C MET A 55 -15.77 20.82 -4.45
N ASN A 56 -15.03 21.50 -3.56
CA ASN A 56 -15.30 22.90 -3.20
C ASN A 56 -14.53 23.88 -4.11
N GLU A 57 -13.56 23.39 -4.87
CA GLU A 57 -12.75 24.16 -5.81
C GLU A 57 -13.26 24.01 -7.25
N ASP A 58 -13.98 22.92 -7.56
CA ASP A 58 -14.47 22.56 -8.90
C ASP A 58 -15.99 22.77 -9.09
N ASP A 59 -16.54 23.91 -8.64
CA ASP A 59 -17.81 24.40 -9.22
C ASP A 59 -17.62 24.90 -10.67
N ASP A 60 -16.43 24.71 -11.28
CA ASP A 60 -16.14 25.16 -12.64
C ASP A 60 -15.84 24.06 -13.69
N ASP A 61 -15.54 22.78 -13.41
CA ASP A 61 -15.32 21.80 -14.51
C ASP A 61 -15.62 20.32 -14.16
N GLU A 62 -16.33 19.64 -15.08
CA GLU A 62 -16.80 18.25 -15.00
C GLU A 62 -15.71 17.16 -15.13
N ASP A 63 -16.07 15.97 -14.60
CA ASP A 63 -15.66 14.60 -14.98
C ASP A 63 -14.48 13.91 -14.25
N GLY A 64 -14.69 12.62 -13.96
CA GLY A 64 -13.66 11.75 -13.37
C GLY A 64 -14.17 10.40 -12.87
N ASN A 65 -14.81 9.62 -13.74
CA ASN A 65 -15.06 8.19 -13.61
C ASN A 65 -13.88 7.39 -13.00
N ASP A 66 -14.09 6.59 -11.93
CA ASP A 66 -13.68 5.17 -11.96
C ASP A 66 -14.19 4.33 -10.78
N ARG A 67 -15.15 3.46 -11.11
CA ARG A 67 -15.59 2.31 -10.32
C ARG A 67 -14.67 1.11 -10.62
N LYS A 68 -13.60 0.93 -9.83
CA LYS A 68 -12.91 -0.37 -9.67
C LYS A 68 -12.39 -0.43 -8.23
N LYS A 69 -12.78 -1.39 -7.40
CA LYS A 69 -12.47 -2.80 -7.59
C LYS A 69 -13.39 -3.65 -6.70
N LYS A 70 -14.25 -4.42 -7.36
CA LYS A 70 -15.03 -5.50 -6.76
C LYS A 70 -14.10 -6.56 -6.15
N THR A 71 -14.43 -6.93 -4.92
CA THR A 71 -14.54 -8.30 -4.41
C THR A 71 -13.81 -9.42 -5.16
N GLY A 72 -12.94 -10.11 -4.43
CA GLY A 72 -12.93 -11.57 -4.24
C GLY A 72 -13.31 -12.52 -5.40
N SER A 73 -12.41 -13.49 -5.56
CA SER A 73 -12.67 -14.90 -5.93
C SER A 73 -12.24 -15.36 -7.33
N PRO A 74 -11.77 -16.63 -7.42
CA PRO A 74 -10.69 -17.08 -8.30
C PRO A 74 -11.22 -17.95 -9.46
N LYS A 75 -10.27 -18.51 -10.23
CA LYS A 75 -10.40 -19.68 -11.12
C LYS A 75 -10.83 -19.37 -12.56
N LEU A 76 -9.85 -19.33 -13.46
CA LEU A 76 -9.96 -20.01 -14.76
C LEU A 76 -8.58 -20.29 -15.36
N ALA A 77 -7.93 -21.33 -14.83
CA ALA A 77 -7.05 -22.16 -15.62
C ALA A 77 -7.91 -23.32 -16.14
N SER A 78 -8.20 -23.37 -17.45
CA SER A 78 -8.38 -24.59 -18.25
C SER A 78 -9.02 -24.30 -19.61
N THR A 79 -8.36 -24.83 -20.65
CA THR A 79 -8.92 -25.23 -21.96
C THR A 79 -9.03 -24.11 -23.02
N SER A 80 -7.97 -23.89 -23.82
CA SER A 80 -7.72 -24.62 -25.09
C SER A 80 -8.84 -24.37 -26.11
N LYS A 81 -8.71 -23.37 -26.99
CA LYS A 81 -8.24 -23.50 -28.39
C LYS A 81 -8.94 -24.60 -29.21
N LYS A 82 -9.43 -24.18 -30.40
CA LYS A 82 -9.72 -24.96 -31.64
C LYS A 82 -11.12 -25.63 -31.65
N ALA A 83 -12.01 -25.49 -32.64
CA ALA A 83 -12.07 -24.87 -33.96
C ALA A 83 -13.57 -24.66 -34.33
N PRO A 84 -13.93 -23.83 -35.32
CA PRO A 84 -15.26 -23.83 -35.92
C PRO A 84 -15.37 -24.96 -36.95
N SER A 85 -16.47 -25.71 -36.94
CA SER A 85 -16.79 -26.70 -37.98
C SER A 85 -18.28 -26.62 -38.33
N ASP A 86 -18.53 -26.50 -39.63
CA ASP A 86 -19.78 -26.50 -40.39
C ASP A 86 -21.03 -27.11 -39.76
N ASN A 87 -22.17 -26.46 -39.99
CA ASN A 87 -23.35 -27.10 -40.59
C ASN A 87 -24.22 -26.08 -41.33
#